data_AF-A0A2J0YYK9-F1
#
_entry.id   AF-A0A2J0YYK9-F1
#
_cell.length_a   1.000
_cell.length_b   1.000
_cell.length_c   1.000
_cell.angle_alpha   90.00
_cell.angle_beta   90.00
_cell.angle_gamma   90.00
#
_symmetry.space_group_name_H-M   'P 1'
#
loop_
_entity.id
_entity.type
_entity.pdbx_description
1 polymer ?
#
loop_
_entity_poly.entity_id
_entity_poly.type
_entity_poly.pdbx_seq_one_letter_code
_entity_poly.pdbx_strand_id
1 'polypeptide(L)' 'MGIIVTGVVVVGAIAFGTGYYFTNVQPAEPAWEVYRTEGARVGDPGHNLVGKSWSGEPGSVSADNEEKPS' A
#
# COMPACT_ATOMS: atom_id res chain seq x y z
N MET A 1 -24.42 5.80 -43.39
CA MET A 1 -23.80 4.53 -42.95
C MET A 1 -22.30 4.67 -42.69
N GLY A 2 -21.49 5.19 -43.63
CA GLY A 2 -20.02 5.26 -43.49
C GLY A 2 -19.53 5.93 -42.20
N ILE A 3 -20.06 7.10 -41.84
CA ILE A 3 -19.67 7.82 -40.61
C ILE A 3 -19.89 6.99 -39.33
N ILE A 4 -20.98 6.23 -39.26
CA ILE A 4 -21.30 5.41 -38.09
C ILE A 4 -20.28 4.27 -37.97
N VAL A 5 -20.00 3.59 -39.09
CA VAL A 5 -19.01 2.49 -39.12
C VAL A 5 -17.62 3.00 -38.76
N THR A 6 -17.19 4.13 -39.34
CA THR A 6 -15.90 4.76 -39.01
C THR A 6 -15.83 5.13 -37.52
N GLY A 7 -16.91 5.68 -36.96
CA GLY A 7 -16.98 6.00 -35.53
C GLY A 7 -16.78 4.77 -34.64
N VAL A 8 -17.45 3.66 -34.95
CA VAL A 8 -17.32 2.40 -34.21
C VAL A 8 -15.88 1.88 -34.27
N VAL A 9 -15.25 1.93 -35.46
CA VAL A 9 -13.86 1.48 -35.64
C VAL A 9 -12.89 2.35 -34.83
N VAL A 10 -13.05 3.68 -34.86
CA VAL A 10 -12.20 4.61 -34.11
C VAL A 10 -12.32 4.37 -32.61
N VAL A 11 -13.53 4.25 -32.08
CA VAL A 11 -13.75 3.98 -30.65
C VAL A 11 -13.17 2.61 -30.26
N GLY A 12 -13.36 1.58 -31.10
CA GLY A 12 -12.78 0.26 -30.87
C GLY A 12 -11.26 0.29 -30.83
N ALA A 13 -10.62 1.01 -31.76
CA ALA A 13 -9.17 1.16 -31.81
C ALA A 13 -8.62 1.89 -30.58
N ILE A 14 -9.30 2.96 -30.13
CA ILE A 14 -8.93 3.68 -28.91
C ILE A 14 -9.03 2.76 -27.70
N ALA A 15 -10.18 2.11 -27.49
CA ALA A 15 -10.42 1.24 -26.34
C ALA A 15 -9.45 0.06 -26.28
N PHE A 16 -9.16 -0.56 -27.43
CA PHE A 16 -8.17 -1.62 -27.52
C PHE A 16 -6.76 -1.10 -27.21
N GLY A 17 -6.38 0.06 -27.77
CA GLY A 17 -5.08 0.67 -27.56
C GLY A 17 -4.81 1.02 -26.10
N THR A 18 -5.75 1.70 -25.43
CA THR A 18 -5.63 1.99 -24.00
C THR A 18 -5.62 0.72 -23.16
N GLY A 19 -6.50 -0.24 -23.45
CA GLY A 19 -6.52 -1.53 -22.76
C GLY A 19 -5.18 -2.25 -22.85
N TYR A 20 -4.62 -2.37 -24.06
CA TYR A 20 -3.31 -2.99 -24.29
C TYR A 20 -2.19 -2.25 -23.54
N TYR A 21 -2.17 -0.91 -23.61
CA TYR A 21 -1.15 -0.11 -22.95
C TYR A 21 -1.12 -0.33 -21.42
N PHE A 22 -2.27 -0.22 -20.75
CA PHE A 22 -2.34 -0.36 -19.29
C PHE A 22 -2.17 -1.80 -18.79
N THR A 23 -2.41 -2.80 -19.62
CA THR A 23 -2.33 -4.21 -19.18
C THR A 23 -1.02 -4.89 -19.56
N ASN A 24 -0.36 -4.46 -20.65
CA ASN A 24 0.82 -5.13 -21.18
C ASN A 24 2.07 -4.23 -21.21
N VAL A 25 1.92 -2.94 -21.47
CA VAL A 25 3.07 -2.02 -21.63
C VAL A 25 3.44 -1.37 -20.30
N GLN A 26 2.44 -0.86 -19.58
CA GLN A 26 2.60 -0.28 -18.25
C GLN A 26 1.54 -0.87 -17.31
N PRO A 27 1.74 -2.14 -16.89
CA PRO A 27 0.91 -2.71 -15.85
C PRO A 27 1.00 -1.83 -14.60
N ALA A 28 -0.17 -1.46 -14.06
CA ALA A 28 -0.23 -0.68 -12.83
C ALA A 28 0.41 -1.51 -11.70
N GLU A 29 1.40 -0.93 -11.02
CA GLU A 29 1.95 -1.53 -9.81
C GLU A 29 0.85 -1.60 -8.74
N PRO A 30 0.75 -2.72 -7.99
CA PRO A 30 -0.23 -2.84 -6.93
C PRO A 30 -0.05 -1.73 -5.88
N ALA A 31 -1.15 -1.14 -5.43
CA ALA A 31 -1.12 -0.01 -4.50
C ALA A 31 -0.36 -0.32 -3.18
N TRP A 32 -0.37 -1.58 -2.74
CA TRP A 32 0.37 -2.01 -1.55
C TRP A 32 1.89 -2.00 -1.73
N GLU A 33 2.38 -2.06 -2.97
CA GLU A 33 3.81 -2.03 -3.31
C GLU A 33 4.29 -0.59 -3.41
N VAL A 34 3.55 0.26 -4.12
CA VAL A 34 3.85 1.69 -4.31
C VAL A 34 3.70 2.49 -3.02
N TYR A 35 2.66 2.20 -2.24
CA TYR A 35 2.36 2.88 -0.98
C TYR A 35 2.74 2.02 0.23
N ARG A 36 3.72 1.13 0.07
CA ARG A 36 4.30 0.42 1.21
C ARG A 36 4.96 1.45 2.12
N THR A 37 4.20 1.93 3.10
CA THR A 37 4.79 2.65 4.21
C THR A 37 5.70 1.67 4.95
N GLU A 38 6.79 2.16 5.53
CA GLU A 38 7.53 1.43 6.57
C GLU A 38 6.62 1.35 7.80
N GLY A 39 5.52 0.61 7.66
CA GLY A 39 4.52 0.43 8.69
C GLY A 39 5.08 -0.45 9.79
N ALA A 40 4.68 -0.14 11.01
CA ALA A 40 4.87 -0.97 12.17
C ALA A 40 4.51 -2.43 11.89
N ARG A 41 5.50 -3.31 11.92
CA ARG A 41 5.27 -4.76 11.97
C ARG A 41 5.05 -5.16 13.43
N VAL A 42 4.31 -6.25 13.63
CA VAL A 42 4.23 -6.88 14.97
C VAL A 42 5.64 -7.32 15.35
N GLY A 43 6.23 -6.68 16.37
CA GLY A 43 7.62 -6.89 16.79
C GLY A 43 8.64 -5.85 16.27
N ASP A 44 8.27 -5.03 15.28
CA ASP A 44 9.06 -3.88 14.82
C ASP A 44 8.12 -2.71 14.45
N PRO A 45 7.60 -1.97 15.46
CA PRO A 45 6.77 -0.80 15.27
C PRO A 45 7.35 0.30 14.38
N GLY A 46 8.65 0.25 14.07
CA GLY A 46 9.31 1.23 13.21
C GLY A 46 9.26 2.66 13.77
N HIS A 47 9.95 3.58 13.11
CA HIS A 47 10.07 4.95 13.60
C HIS A 47 8.77 5.77 13.54
N ASN A 48 7.75 5.27 12.83
CA ASN A 48 6.47 5.95 12.65
C ASN A 48 5.57 5.90 13.89
N LEU A 49 5.71 4.88 14.75
CA LEU A 49 4.90 4.75 15.97
C LEU A 49 5.63 5.17 17.25
N VAL A 50 6.96 5.03 17.28
CA VAL A 50 7.76 5.15 18.51
C VAL A 50 8.92 6.14 18.37
N GLY A 51 9.12 6.74 17.19
CA GLY A 51 10.15 7.75 16.93
C GLY A 51 11.56 7.18 16.74
N LYS A 52 12.50 8.03 16.30
CA LYS A 52 13.89 7.66 15.95
C LYS A 52 14.74 7.08 17.08
N SER A 53 14.30 7.26 18.33
CA SER A 53 15.04 6.87 19.52
C SER A 53 14.57 5.55 20.13
N TRP A 54 13.66 4.82 19.48
CA TRP A 54 13.19 3.54 19.98
C TRP A 54 14.25 2.46 19.78
N SER A 55 14.60 1.76 20.86
CA SER A 55 15.70 0.79 20.90
C SER A 55 15.27 -0.67 20.66
N GLY A 56 14.03 -0.92 20.25
CA GLY A 56 13.53 -2.29 20.02
C GLY A 56 13.05 -3.01 21.28
N GLU A 57 13.68 -2.76 22.42
CA GLU A 57 13.40 -3.46 23.66
C GLU A 57 12.23 -2.80 24.41
N PRO A 58 11.07 -3.47 24.61
CA PRO A 58 10.15 -3.06 25.65
C PRO A 58 10.91 -3.24 26.97
N GLY A 59 11.30 -2.12 27.60
CA GLY A 59 11.94 -2.16 28.90
C GLY A 59 11.13 -3.08 29.82
N SER A 60 11.82 -3.96 30.55
CA SER A 60 11.18 -4.87 31.50
C SER A 60 10.44 -4.05 32.56
N VAL A 61 9.17 -3.73 32.32
CA VAL A 61 8.28 -3.26 33.36
C VAL A 61 8.00 -4.50 34.20
N SER A 62 8.85 -4.75 35.20
CA SER A 62 8.53 -5.68 36.27
C SER A 62 7.20 -5.22 36.84
N ALA A 63 6.18 -6.07 36.72
CA ALA A 63 4.87 -5.90 37.33
C ALA A 63 4.95 -6.12 38.85
N ASP A 64 5.96 -5.55 39.49
CA ASP A 64 6.22 -5.67 40.93
C ASP A 64 5.90 -4.34 41.57
N ASN A 65 4.60 -4.03 41.71
CA ASN A 65 4.06 -3.14 42.74
C ASN A 65 2.51 -3.18 42.69
N GLU A 66 1.93 -4.39 42.79
CA GLU A 66 0.62 -4.52 43.43
C GLU A 66 0.88 -4.55 44.94
N GLU A 67 0.97 -3.36 45.55
CA GLU A 67 0.93 -3.19 46.99
C GLU A 67 -0.44 -3.65 47.50
N LYS A 68 -0.50 -4.89 47.99
CA LYS A 68 -1.68 -5.45 48.66
C LYS A 68 -1.79 -4.82 50.06
N PRO A 69 -2.83 -4.04 50.35
CA PRO A 69 -3.02 -3.50 51.70
C PRO A 69 -3.36 -4.63 52.66
N SER A 70 -2.65 -4.70 53.80
CA SER A 70 -3.00 -5.50 54.97
C SER A 70 -3.54 -4.60 56.07
#